data_AF-A0A7X8DQ62-F1
#
_entry.id   AF-A0A7X8DQ62-F1
#
_cell.length_a   1.000
_cell.length_b   1.000
_cell.length_c   1.000
_cell.angle_alpha   90.00
_cell.angle_beta   90.00
_cell.angle_gamma   90.00
#
_symmetry.space_group_name_H-M   'P 1'
#
loop_
_entity.id
_entity.type
_entity.pdbx_description
1 polymer ?
#
loop_
_entity_poly.entity_id
_entity_poly.type
_entity_poly.pdbx_seq_one_letter_code
_entity_poly.pdbx_strand_id
1 'polypeptide(L)'
;MLAADLWEDFSKILLEFGYNLNGKENKQENLKFLWEIIINIKKNMKEELEQAVRMNLNLCYALEEEGQVKTLNTGIFRLNYLLDQYIYRLDNDPCKGLSDFHKILISTYGNIDNFLSNIREVKENLSFIRKRRDQELIEKYNYLRKISLPLRGYEKLRIALITLLEKFKEIKDIITDPEIFINFNTELDYFIREYQKLYRQEHDIFQQGLRAFYQELYNLPEYRALEALSRIELINVAYNLKPIKRYIDTFFPEECWVTDLEELLKNNVKCNCGFTIGDTFTAPSLNKIKPMLRKGIAEYIEKIQNKRFRPIFDNYLSYNKDSVLKNVLDFRIDKVNSTIKYINEDLVREINNALSNTYPLKISLAEIIPNITGIYSINQLNLLAQDLEKYIKILVRKKLQGVEKVKYENIVINLVV
;
A
#
# COMPACT_ATOMS: atom_id res chain seq x y z
N MET A 1 -3.69 19.62 -69.62
CA MET A 1 -4.83 18.81 -69.16
C MET A 1 -4.30 17.46 -68.73
N LEU A 2 -4.75 16.93 -67.58
CA LEU A 2 -4.38 15.57 -67.15
C LEU A 2 -5.04 14.51 -68.04
N ALA A 3 -4.46 13.32 -68.14
CA ALA A 3 -5.13 12.19 -68.78
C ALA A 3 -6.36 11.74 -67.95
N ALA A 4 -7.33 11.09 -68.59
CA ALA A 4 -8.64 10.79 -67.97
C ALA A 4 -8.54 9.79 -66.80
N ASP A 5 -7.60 8.86 -66.90
CA ASP A 5 -7.20 7.90 -65.86
C ASP A 5 -6.66 8.59 -64.60
N LEU A 6 -5.75 9.56 -64.78
CA LEU A 6 -5.21 10.37 -63.68
C LEU A 6 -6.30 11.13 -62.91
N TRP A 7 -7.31 11.64 -63.63
CA TRP A 7 -8.41 12.37 -63.02
C TRP A 7 -9.29 11.48 -62.12
N GLU A 8 -9.56 10.25 -62.55
CA GLU A 8 -10.32 9.27 -61.77
C GLU A 8 -9.57 8.89 -60.48
N ASP A 9 -8.26 8.66 -60.59
CA ASP A 9 -7.38 8.37 -59.45
C ASP A 9 -7.41 9.49 -58.41
N PHE A 10 -7.29 10.75 -58.83
CA PHE A 10 -7.37 11.89 -57.91
C PHE A 10 -8.73 12.02 -57.26
N SER A 11 -9.81 11.69 -57.98
CA SER A 11 -11.17 11.71 -57.44
C SER A 11 -11.32 10.68 -56.31
N LYS A 12 -10.76 9.47 -56.48
CA LYS A 12 -10.74 8.43 -55.44
C LYS A 12 -9.91 8.84 -54.22
N ILE A 13 -8.70 9.39 -54.45
CA ILE A 13 -7.81 9.86 -53.38
C ILE A 13 -8.50 10.94 -52.55
N LEU A 14 -9.10 11.93 -53.20
CA LEU A 14 -9.73 13.06 -52.50
C LEU A 14 -10.98 12.66 -51.74
N LEU A 15 -11.76 11.72 -52.27
CA LEU A 15 -12.90 11.15 -51.57
C LEU A 15 -12.49 10.54 -50.24
N GLU A 16 -11.37 9.80 -50.21
CA GLU A 16 -10.83 9.30 -48.95
C GLU A 16 -10.53 10.44 -47.97
N PHE A 17 -9.96 11.55 -48.41
CA PHE A 17 -9.71 12.71 -47.55
C PHE A 17 -10.95 13.56 -47.23
N GLY A 18 -12.15 13.11 -47.64
CA GLY A 18 -13.42 13.80 -47.36
C GLY A 18 -13.73 14.95 -48.32
N TYR A 19 -13.01 15.06 -49.43
CA TYR A 19 -13.26 16.05 -50.47
C TYR A 19 -14.10 15.44 -51.60
N ASN A 20 -15.20 16.10 -51.98
CA ASN A 20 -16.02 15.68 -53.10
C ASN A 20 -15.80 16.64 -54.29
N LEU A 21 -15.36 16.10 -55.42
CA LEU A 21 -15.25 16.86 -56.66
C LEU A 21 -16.58 16.77 -57.41
N ASN A 22 -17.32 17.88 -57.48
CA ASN A 22 -18.48 17.99 -58.37
C ASN A 22 -17.99 17.88 -59.82
N GLY A 23 -18.52 16.89 -60.54
CA GLY A 23 -17.84 16.30 -61.69
C GLY A 23 -17.66 17.18 -62.95
N LYS A 24 -16.71 16.70 -63.77
CA LYS A 24 -16.61 16.77 -65.24
C LYS A 24 -15.86 17.91 -65.93
N GLU A 25 -15.04 18.71 -65.26
CA GLU A 25 -14.20 19.65 -66.00
C GLU A 25 -12.74 19.58 -65.55
N ASN A 26 -11.90 18.91 -66.34
CA ASN A 26 -10.44 18.97 -66.32
C ASN A 26 -9.96 20.36 -66.82
N LYS A 27 -10.48 21.42 -66.19
CA LYS A 27 -10.12 22.82 -66.44
C LYS A 27 -8.92 23.20 -65.55
N GLN A 28 -8.14 24.16 -66.02
CA GLN A 28 -6.90 24.58 -65.36
C GLN A 28 -7.12 25.11 -63.93
N GLU A 29 -8.26 25.74 -63.66
CA GLU A 29 -8.67 26.19 -62.33
C GLU A 29 -8.88 25.02 -61.35
N ASN A 30 -9.47 23.91 -61.83
CA ASN A 30 -9.66 22.72 -61.00
C ASN A 30 -8.33 22.02 -60.71
N LEU A 31 -7.37 22.01 -61.65
CA LEU A 31 -6.03 21.47 -61.40
C LEU A 31 -5.30 22.26 -60.30
N LYS A 32 -5.42 23.59 -60.29
CA LYS A 32 -4.86 24.44 -59.24
C LYS A 32 -5.49 24.13 -57.88
N PHE A 33 -6.82 24.02 -57.82
CA PHE A 33 -7.54 23.66 -56.60
C PHE A 33 -7.16 22.27 -56.06
N LEU A 34 -7.07 21.25 -56.92
CA LEU A 34 -6.62 19.91 -56.54
C LEU A 34 -5.19 19.94 -55.95
N TRP A 35 -4.31 20.70 -56.59
CA TRP A 35 -2.92 20.83 -56.14
C TRP A 35 -2.81 21.53 -54.79
N GLU A 36 -3.61 22.60 -54.57
CA GLU A 36 -3.72 23.28 -53.28
C GLU A 36 -4.23 22.33 -52.18
N ILE A 37 -5.22 21.48 -52.46
CA ILE A 37 -5.70 20.48 -51.50
C ILE A 37 -4.58 19.49 -51.14
N ILE A 38 -3.85 18.96 -52.11
CA ILE A 38 -2.76 18.02 -51.85
C ILE A 38 -1.65 18.65 -51.00
N ILE A 39 -1.30 19.91 -51.27
CA ILE A 39 -0.34 20.66 -50.44
C ILE A 39 -0.88 20.84 -49.01
N ASN A 40 -2.17 21.13 -48.85
CA ASN A 40 -2.80 21.26 -47.54
C ASN A 40 -2.83 19.93 -46.78
N ILE A 41 -3.14 18.82 -47.45
CA ILE A 41 -3.10 17.46 -46.88
C ILE A 41 -1.69 17.18 -46.34
N LYS A 42 -0.65 17.45 -47.13
CA LYS A 42 0.74 17.33 -46.65
C LYS A 42 0.96 18.13 -45.37
N LYS A 43 0.60 19.40 -45.38
CA LYS A 43 0.85 20.31 -44.25
C LYS A 43 0.16 19.81 -42.98
N ASN A 44 -1.08 19.37 -43.09
CA ASN A 44 -1.90 18.94 -41.96
C ASN A 44 -1.49 17.57 -41.42
N MET A 45 -1.09 16.64 -42.29
CA MET A 45 -0.78 15.28 -41.86
C MET A 45 0.61 15.13 -41.27
N LYS A 46 1.58 15.97 -41.65
CA LYS A 46 2.98 15.76 -41.26
C LYS A 46 3.18 15.72 -39.74
N GLU A 47 2.66 16.72 -39.03
CA GLU A 47 2.76 16.80 -37.57
C GLU A 47 2.01 15.64 -36.89
N GLU A 48 0.84 15.27 -37.41
CA GLU A 48 0.05 14.15 -36.89
C GLU A 48 0.76 12.80 -37.05
N LEU A 49 1.40 12.56 -38.20
CA LEU A 49 2.16 11.34 -38.44
C LEU A 49 3.38 11.25 -37.52
N GLU A 50 4.10 12.34 -37.33
CA GLU A 50 5.24 12.39 -36.39
C GLU A 50 4.78 12.14 -34.95
N GLN A 51 3.67 12.75 -34.53
CA GLN A 51 3.07 12.49 -33.22
C GLN A 51 2.66 11.03 -33.10
N ALA A 52 2.05 10.45 -34.12
CA ALA A 52 1.59 9.07 -34.11
C ALA A 52 2.75 8.08 -33.96
N VAL A 53 3.87 8.31 -34.66
CA VAL A 53 5.10 7.51 -34.49
C VAL A 53 5.58 7.55 -33.06
N ARG A 54 5.61 8.73 -32.42
CA ARG A 54 6.05 8.87 -31.02
C ARG A 54 5.12 8.15 -30.04
N MET A 55 3.80 8.23 -30.26
CA MET A 55 2.83 7.56 -29.40
C MET A 55 2.89 6.04 -29.57
N ASN A 56 3.00 5.54 -30.80
CA ASN A 56 3.19 4.13 -31.09
C ASN A 56 4.49 3.59 -30.50
N LEU A 57 5.57 4.39 -30.54
CA LEU A 57 6.83 4.06 -29.89
C LEU A 57 6.64 3.88 -28.37
N ASN A 58 6.03 4.87 -27.71
CA ASN A 58 5.75 4.82 -26.28
C ASN A 58 4.86 3.63 -25.91
N LEU A 59 3.83 3.36 -26.72
CA LEU A 59 2.93 2.23 -26.53
C LEU A 59 3.69 0.90 -26.59
N CYS A 60 4.47 0.66 -27.65
CA CYS A 60 5.27 -0.56 -27.76
C CYS A 60 6.25 -0.73 -26.59
N TYR A 61 6.95 0.33 -26.14
CA TYR A 61 7.83 0.23 -24.98
C TYR A 61 7.07 -0.06 -23.68
N ALA A 62 5.95 0.62 -23.45
CA ALA A 62 5.12 0.41 -22.26
C ALA A 62 4.53 -1.01 -22.20
N LEU A 63 4.29 -1.61 -23.36
CA LEU A 63 3.79 -2.99 -23.49
C LEU A 63 4.89 -4.05 -23.61
N GLU A 64 6.19 -3.66 -23.56
CA GLU A 64 7.35 -4.53 -23.76
C GLU A 64 7.41 -5.22 -25.14
N GLU A 65 6.86 -4.57 -26.15
CA GLU A 65 6.70 -5.06 -27.53
C GLU A 65 7.53 -4.23 -28.53
N GLU A 66 8.78 -3.90 -28.16
CA GLU A 66 9.70 -3.06 -28.94
C GLU A 66 9.91 -3.56 -30.37
N GLY A 67 9.90 -4.89 -30.56
CA GLY A 67 10.04 -5.54 -31.87
C GLY A 67 8.93 -5.17 -32.86
N GLN A 68 7.77 -4.69 -32.38
CA GLN A 68 6.64 -4.34 -33.23
C GLN A 68 6.65 -2.89 -33.72
N VAL A 69 7.52 -2.03 -33.17
CA VAL A 69 7.57 -0.58 -33.51
C VAL A 69 7.65 -0.36 -35.02
N LYS A 70 8.51 -1.12 -35.71
CA LYS A 70 8.69 -1.00 -37.16
C LYS A 70 7.44 -1.43 -37.92
N THR A 71 6.86 -2.56 -37.53
CA THR A 71 5.68 -3.14 -38.18
C THR A 71 4.47 -2.22 -38.02
N LEU A 72 4.23 -1.72 -36.81
CA LEU A 72 3.14 -0.80 -36.48
C LEU A 72 3.23 0.52 -37.27
N ASN A 73 4.44 1.06 -37.43
CA ASN A 73 4.65 2.34 -38.11
C ASN A 73 4.93 2.21 -39.61
N THR A 74 4.91 1.01 -40.20
CA THR A 74 5.27 0.81 -41.61
C THR A 74 4.39 1.65 -42.55
N GLY A 75 3.07 1.65 -42.34
CA GLY A 75 2.15 2.44 -43.16
C GLY A 75 2.32 3.96 -42.98
N ILE A 76 2.63 4.38 -41.75
CA ILE A 76 2.92 5.78 -41.42
C ILE A 76 4.23 6.24 -42.08
N PHE A 77 5.30 5.43 -42.01
CA PHE A 77 6.58 5.77 -42.64
C PHE A 77 6.48 5.85 -44.16
N ARG A 78 5.74 4.94 -44.80
CA ARG A 78 5.48 4.99 -46.24
C ARG A 78 4.73 6.26 -46.63
N LEU A 79 3.74 6.67 -45.84
CA LEU A 79 3.00 7.90 -46.09
C LEU A 79 3.88 9.13 -45.86
N ASN A 80 4.65 9.16 -44.77
CA ASN A 80 5.55 10.26 -44.47
C ASN A 80 6.61 10.44 -45.57
N TYR A 81 7.17 9.34 -46.10
CA TYR A 81 8.09 9.38 -47.24
C TYR A 81 7.46 10.04 -48.49
N LEU A 82 6.19 9.72 -48.79
CA LEU A 82 5.46 10.37 -49.87
C LEU A 82 5.32 11.88 -49.62
N LEU A 83 4.94 12.29 -48.41
CA LEU A 83 4.69 13.70 -48.05
C LEU A 83 5.97 14.55 -47.94
N ASP A 84 7.12 13.93 -47.66
CA ASP A 84 8.42 14.61 -47.53
C ASP A 84 9.10 14.93 -48.87
N GLN A 85 8.54 14.51 -50.00
CA GLN A 85 9.11 14.77 -51.31
C GLN A 85 9.19 16.29 -51.61
N TYR A 86 10.17 16.70 -52.41
CA TYR A 86 10.39 18.11 -52.74
C TYR A 86 9.40 18.69 -53.77
N ILE A 87 8.39 17.90 -54.18
CA ILE A 87 7.40 18.28 -55.19
C ILE A 87 6.32 19.24 -54.67
N TYR A 88 6.10 19.34 -53.36
CA TYR A 88 5.01 20.12 -52.78
C TYR A 88 5.38 21.60 -52.60
N ARG A 89 5.42 22.33 -53.71
CA ARG A 89 5.59 23.79 -53.71
C ARG A 89 4.46 24.46 -54.49
N LEU A 90 3.95 25.57 -53.95
CA LEU A 90 2.82 26.31 -54.53
C LEU A 90 3.16 27.01 -55.85
N ASP A 91 4.45 27.27 -56.09
CA ASP A 91 5.01 27.86 -57.31
C ASP A 91 5.19 26.83 -58.45
N ASN A 92 5.00 25.54 -58.18
CA ASN A 92 5.00 24.52 -59.22
C ASN A 92 3.74 24.64 -60.11
N ASP A 93 3.92 24.41 -61.41
CA ASP A 93 2.79 24.24 -62.33
C ASP A 93 1.86 23.11 -61.80
N PRO A 94 0.56 23.37 -61.56
CA PRO A 94 -0.34 22.39 -60.95
C PRO A 94 -0.45 21.08 -61.74
N CYS A 95 -0.40 21.14 -63.08
CA CYS A 95 -0.47 19.93 -63.91
C CYS A 95 0.79 19.07 -63.74
N LYS A 96 1.95 19.72 -63.70
CA LYS A 96 3.24 19.06 -63.42
C LYS A 96 3.28 18.50 -61.99
N GLY A 97 2.88 19.27 -60.98
CA GLY A 97 2.84 18.85 -59.58
C GLY A 97 1.96 17.62 -59.35
N LEU A 98 0.76 17.60 -59.93
CA LEU A 98 -0.14 16.45 -59.88
C LEU A 98 0.45 15.22 -60.59
N SER A 99 1.04 15.40 -61.77
CA SER A 99 1.66 14.29 -62.52
C SER A 99 2.84 13.69 -61.76
N ASP A 100 3.68 14.53 -61.15
CA ASP A 100 4.83 14.08 -60.36
C ASP A 100 4.39 13.40 -59.06
N PHE A 101 3.35 13.92 -58.39
CA PHE A 101 2.75 13.26 -57.22
C PHE A 101 2.21 11.87 -57.56
N HIS A 102 1.46 11.72 -58.66
CA HIS A 102 0.93 10.43 -59.08
C HIS A 102 2.05 9.43 -59.38
N LYS A 103 3.10 9.84 -60.12
CA LYS A 103 4.27 8.99 -60.38
C LYS A 103 4.92 8.49 -59.10
N ILE A 104 5.12 9.39 -58.12
CA ILE A 104 5.73 9.02 -56.83
C ILE A 104 4.81 8.05 -56.07
N LEU A 105 3.51 8.31 -56.06
CA LEU A 105 2.52 7.43 -55.44
C LEU A 105 2.60 6.03 -56.04
N ILE A 106 2.52 5.90 -57.37
CA ILE A 106 2.62 4.61 -58.06
C ILE A 106 3.97 3.93 -57.78
N SER A 107 5.08 4.69 -57.77
CA SER A 107 6.39 4.12 -57.45
C SER A 107 6.51 3.61 -56.01
N THR A 108 5.77 4.21 -55.07
CA THR A 108 5.83 3.88 -53.63
C THR A 108 4.86 2.76 -53.25
N TYR A 109 3.66 2.73 -53.85
CA TYR A 109 2.56 1.84 -53.48
C TYR A 109 2.22 0.79 -54.55
N GLY A 110 2.80 0.91 -55.75
CA GLY A 110 2.52 0.06 -56.91
C GLY A 110 1.24 0.44 -57.65
N ASN A 111 0.16 0.75 -56.93
CA ASN A 111 -1.10 1.21 -57.50
C ASN A 111 -1.90 2.07 -56.50
N ILE A 112 -3.01 2.63 -56.97
CA ILE A 112 -3.89 3.50 -56.17
C ILE A 112 -4.60 2.72 -55.08
N ASP A 113 -5.11 1.52 -55.35
CA ASP A 113 -5.86 0.73 -54.37
C ASP A 113 -5.02 0.39 -53.13
N ASN A 114 -3.73 0.05 -53.32
CA ASN A 114 -2.76 -0.18 -52.27
C ASN A 114 -2.51 1.10 -51.45
N PHE A 115 -2.44 2.26 -52.11
CA PHE A 115 -2.33 3.55 -51.42
C PHE A 115 -3.59 3.82 -50.58
N LEU A 116 -4.79 3.65 -51.13
CA LEU A 116 -6.05 3.86 -50.40
C LEU A 116 -6.18 2.90 -49.21
N SER A 117 -5.79 1.63 -49.38
CA SER A 117 -5.73 0.65 -48.30
C SER A 117 -4.79 1.09 -47.17
N ASN A 118 -3.57 1.54 -47.51
CA ASN A 118 -2.63 2.07 -46.53
C ASN A 118 -3.16 3.34 -45.82
N ILE A 119 -3.81 4.24 -46.55
CA ILE A 119 -4.43 5.45 -45.97
C ILE A 119 -5.51 5.08 -44.94
N ARG A 120 -6.32 4.05 -45.21
CA ARG A 120 -7.34 3.58 -44.25
C ARG A 120 -6.68 3.04 -42.97
N GLU A 121 -5.68 2.19 -43.07
CA GLU A 121 -4.92 1.72 -41.88
C GLU A 121 -4.31 2.89 -41.09
N VAL A 122 -3.69 3.85 -41.78
CA VAL A 122 -3.09 5.03 -41.13
C VAL A 122 -4.16 5.86 -40.42
N LYS A 123 -5.33 6.08 -41.03
CA LYS A 123 -6.42 6.82 -40.38
C LYS A 123 -6.95 6.13 -39.14
N GLU A 124 -7.07 4.81 -39.15
CA GLU A 124 -7.49 4.07 -37.96
C GLU A 124 -6.45 4.18 -36.85
N ASN A 125 -5.16 4.08 -37.18
CA ASN A 125 -4.07 4.32 -36.22
C ASN A 125 -4.13 5.76 -35.64
N LEU A 126 -4.31 6.78 -36.49
CA LEU A 126 -4.47 8.17 -36.03
C LEU A 126 -5.73 8.35 -35.16
N SER A 127 -6.84 7.72 -35.52
CA SER A 127 -8.09 7.71 -34.76
C SER A 127 -7.91 7.07 -33.38
N PHE A 128 -7.18 5.95 -33.32
CA PHE A 128 -6.84 5.25 -32.09
C PHE A 128 -6.09 6.16 -31.11
N ILE A 129 -5.06 6.85 -31.60
CA ILE A 129 -4.24 7.77 -30.81
C ILE A 129 -5.02 9.01 -30.39
N ARG A 130 -5.80 9.61 -31.29
CA ARG A 130 -6.66 10.78 -30.97
C ARG A 130 -7.65 10.48 -29.85
N LYS A 131 -8.19 9.25 -29.81
CA LYS A 131 -9.12 8.78 -28.77
C LYS A 131 -8.42 8.34 -27.48
N ARG A 132 -7.09 8.45 -27.39
CA ARG A 132 -6.27 8.01 -26.26
C ARG A 132 -6.46 6.54 -25.86
N ARG A 133 -6.78 5.68 -26.84
CA ARG A 133 -6.93 4.22 -26.62
C ARG A 133 -5.59 3.55 -26.30
N ASP A 134 -4.48 4.18 -26.68
CA ASP A 134 -3.13 3.80 -26.29
C ASP A 134 -2.97 3.80 -24.76
N GLN A 135 -3.43 4.86 -24.11
CA GLN A 135 -3.33 5.02 -22.66
C GLN A 135 -4.17 3.98 -21.92
N GLU A 136 -5.39 3.73 -22.41
CA GLU A 136 -6.28 2.70 -21.85
C GLU A 136 -5.64 1.31 -21.90
N LEU A 137 -5.01 0.93 -23.03
CA LEU A 137 -4.30 -0.34 -23.15
C LEU A 137 -3.09 -0.41 -22.20
N ILE A 138 -2.31 0.67 -22.09
CA ILE A 138 -1.14 0.73 -21.20
C ILE A 138 -1.57 0.53 -19.74
N GLU A 139 -2.64 1.19 -19.31
CA GLU A 139 -3.16 1.08 -17.94
C GLU A 139 -3.62 -0.34 -17.64
N LYS A 140 -4.40 -0.95 -18.54
CA LYS A 140 -4.87 -2.33 -18.39
C LYS A 140 -3.72 -3.33 -18.41
N TYR A 141 -2.76 -3.19 -19.31
CA TYR A 141 -1.56 -4.04 -19.34
C TYR A 141 -0.77 -3.96 -18.04
N ASN A 142 -0.49 -2.74 -17.56
CA ASN A 142 0.22 -2.52 -16.31
C ASN A 142 -0.54 -3.07 -15.10
N TYR A 143 -1.87 -3.02 -15.12
CA TYR A 143 -2.70 -3.67 -14.11
C TYR A 143 -2.50 -5.18 -14.15
N LEU A 144 -2.68 -5.82 -15.32
CA LEU A 144 -2.55 -7.27 -15.49
C LEU A 144 -1.17 -7.79 -15.07
N ARG A 145 -0.09 -7.09 -15.41
CA ARG A 145 1.27 -7.50 -15.05
C ARG A 145 1.55 -7.52 -13.55
N LYS A 146 0.83 -6.72 -12.77
CA LYS A 146 0.98 -6.71 -11.31
C LYS A 146 0.26 -7.90 -10.67
N ILE A 147 -0.65 -8.57 -11.37
CA ILE A 147 -1.39 -9.72 -10.85
C ILE A 147 -0.44 -10.89 -10.65
N SER A 148 -0.40 -11.38 -9.41
CA SER A 148 0.31 -12.60 -9.03
C SER A 148 -0.69 -13.63 -8.53
N LEU A 149 -0.72 -14.80 -9.16
CA LEU A 149 -1.64 -15.88 -8.83
C LEU A 149 -0.87 -17.13 -8.36
N PRO A 150 -1.37 -17.85 -7.33
CA PRO A 150 -0.78 -19.10 -6.87
C PRO A 150 -0.73 -20.18 -7.95
N LEU A 151 0.20 -21.13 -7.80
CA LEU A 151 0.41 -22.18 -8.81
C LEU A 151 -0.77 -23.15 -8.93
N ARG A 152 -1.48 -23.43 -7.83
CA ARG A 152 -2.54 -24.44 -7.74
C ARG A 152 -3.87 -23.79 -7.36
N GLY A 153 -4.97 -24.28 -7.92
CA GLY A 153 -6.33 -23.84 -7.60
C GLY A 153 -6.84 -22.64 -8.42
N TYR A 154 -5.96 -21.98 -9.18
CA TYR A 154 -6.25 -20.80 -9.99
C TYR A 154 -5.86 -20.98 -11.47
N GLU A 155 -5.76 -22.22 -11.94
CA GLU A 155 -5.23 -22.57 -13.26
C GLU A 155 -6.01 -21.87 -14.39
N LYS A 156 -7.35 -21.84 -14.29
CA LYS A 156 -8.20 -21.17 -15.29
C LYS A 156 -7.91 -19.67 -15.39
N LEU A 157 -7.79 -19.00 -14.25
CA LEU A 157 -7.53 -17.56 -14.20
C LEU A 157 -6.10 -17.23 -14.67
N ARG A 158 -5.14 -18.10 -14.38
CA ARG A 158 -3.76 -17.98 -14.88
C ARG A 158 -3.67 -18.16 -16.38
N ILE A 159 -4.34 -19.17 -16.93
CA ILE A 159 -4.39 -19.38 -18.38
C ILE A 159 -5.01 -18.15 -19.04
N ALA A 160 -6.15 -17.67 -18.53
CA ALA A 160 -6.78 -16.45 -19.07
C ALA A 160 -5.86 -15.22 -19.00
N LEU A 161 -5.14 -15.00 -17.88
CA LEU A 161 -4.17 -13.92 -17.75
C LEU A 161 -3.06 -14.02 -18.80
N ILE A 162 -2.47 -15.21 -18.96
CA ILE A 162 -1.39 -15.45 -19.92
C ILE A 162 -1.90 -15.22 -21.34
N THR A 163 -3.07 -15.76 -21.69
CA THR A 163 -3.68 -15.57 -23.02
C THR A 163 -3.94 -14.10 -23.32
N LEU A 164 -4.42 -13.31 -22.34
CA LEU A 164 -4.62 -11.87 -22.52
C LEU A 164 -3.30 -11.12 -22.70
N LEU A 165 -2.26 -11.48 -21.92
CA LEU A 165 -0.93 -10.91 -22.07
C LEU A 165 -0.30 -11.26 -23.43
N GLU A 166 -0.55 -12.45 -23.95
CA GLU A 166 -0.07 -12.88 -25.27
C GLU A 166 -0.73 -12.11 -26.42
N LYS A 167 -2.01 -11.72 -26.29
CA LYS A 167 -2.71 -10.91 -27.31
C LYS A 167 -2.09 -9.53 -27.52
N PHE A 168 -1.36 -8.98 -26.55
CA PHE A 168 -0.57 -7.75 -26.75
C PHE A 168 0.58 -7.94 -27.76
N LYS A 169 0.92 -9.17 -28.16
CA LYS A 169 1.85 -9.40 -29.27
C LYS A 169 1.27 -9.08 -30.65
N GLU A 170 -0.03 -8.79 -30.72
CA GLU A 170 -0.76 -8.45 -31.95
C GLU A 170 -1.21 -6.97 -31.94
N ILE A 171 -0.40 -6.07 -31.36
CA ILE A 171 -0.72 -4.63 -31.19
C ILE A 171 -1.10 -3.97 -32.51
N LYS A 172 -0.46 -4.36 -33.63
CA LYS A 172 -0.80 -3.78 -34.93
C LYS A 172 -2.28 -3.96 -35.24
N ASP A 173 -2.77 -5.19 -35.15
CA ASP A 173 -4.14 -5.52 -35.51
C ASP A 173 -5.14 -4.86 -34.55
N ILE A 174 -4.80 -4.79 -33.27
CA ILE A 174 -5.57 -4.06 -32.25
C ILE A 174 -5.69 -2.56 -32.59
N ILE A 175 -4.64 -1.94 -33.13
CA ILE A 175 -4.65 -0.49 -33.44
C ILE A 175 -5.37 -0.19 -34.75
N THR A 176 -5.19 -1.05 -35.76
CA THR A 176 -5.71 -0.80 -37.10
C THR A 176 -7.14 -1.30 -37.32
N ASP A 177 -7.66 -2.16 -36.43
CA ASP A 177 -9.03 -2.69 -36.49
C ASP A 177 -9.85 -2.30 -35.25
N PRO A 178 -10.86 -1.42 -35.39
CA PRO A 178 -11.72 -1.01 -34.29
C PRO A 178 -12.50 -2.15 -33.63
N GLU A 179 -12.90 -3.19 -34.37
CA GLU A 179 -13.65 -4.31 -33.83
C GLU A 179 -12.76 -5.20 -32.96
N ILE A 180 -11.53 -5.47 -33.42
CA ILE A 180 -10.52 -6.20 -32.63
C ILE A 180 -10.24 -5.47 -31.32
N PHE A 181 -10.04 -4.15 -31.37
CA PHE A 181 -9.87 -3.34 -30.16
C PHE A 181 -11.05 -3.48 -29.20
N ILE A 182 -12.29 -3.29 -29.67
CA ILE A 182 -13.48 -3.31 -28.81
C ILE A 182 -13.65 -4.69 -28.14
N ASN A 183 -13.47 -5.76 -28.91
CA ASN A 183 -13.58 -7.12 -28.41
C ASN A 183 -12.50 -7.41 -27.36
N PHE A 184 -11.24 -7.10 -27.68
CA PHE A 184 -10.12 -7.30 -26.76
C PHE A 184 -10.29 -6.49 -25.47
N ASN A 185 -10.71 -5.23 -25.59
CA ASN A 185 -10.93 -4.35 -24.44
C ASN A 185 -12.05 -4.87 -23.52
N THR A 186 -13.10 -5.45 -24.12
CA THR A 186 -14.20 -6.09 -23.38
C THR A 186 -13.73 -7.34 -22.63
N GLU A 187 -12.86 -8.14 -23.24
CA GLU A 187 -12.24 -9.29 -22.58
C GLU A 187 -11.34 -8.86 -21.40
N LEU A 188 -10.53 -7.81 -21.57
CA LEU A 188 -9.71 -7.24 -20.51
C LEU A 188 -10.58 -6.79 -19.32
N ASP A 189 -11.65 -6.04 -19.58
CA ASP A 189 -12.56 -5.56 -18.55
C ASP A 189 -13.28 -6.71 -17.84
N TYR A 190 -13.69 -7.73 -18.58
CA TYR A 190 -14.28 -8.92 -18.00
C TYR A 190 -13.31 -9.64 -17.06
N PHE A 191 -12.08 -9.86 -17.50
CA PHE A 191 -11.06 -10.51 -16.68
C PHE A 191 -10.74 -9.71 -15.42
N ILE A 192 -10.54 -8.39 -15.53
CA ILE A 192 -10.25 -7.52 -14.39
C ILE A 192 -11.39 -7.61 -13.36
N ARG A 193 -12.66 -7.55 -13.80
CA ARG A 193 -13.81 -7.69 -12.89
C ARG A 193 -13.85 -9.04 -12.18
N GLU A 194 -13.62 -10.14 -12.90
CA GLU A 194 -13.62 -11.47 -12.28
C GLU A 194 -12.46 -11.65 -11.30
N TYR A 195 -11.27 -11.13 -11.64
CA TYR A 195 -10.13 -11.09 -10.72
C TYR A 195 -10.45 -10.30 -9.45
N GLN A 196 -10.98 -9.08 -9.58
CA GLN A 196 -11.32 -8.21 -8.44
C GLN A 196 -12.37 -8.87 -7.54
N LYS A 197 -13.38 -9.49 -8.13
CA LYS A 197 -14.43 -10.22 -7.41
C LYS A 197 -13.85 -11.38 -6.61
N LEU A 198 -13.00 -12.20 -7.22
CA LEU A 198 -12.34 -13.31 -6.55
C LEU A 198 -11.43 -12.82 -5.42
N TYR A 199 -10.60 -11.80 -5.70
CA TYR A 199 -9.73 -11.19 -4.71
C TYR A 199 -10.52 -10.75 -3.48
N ARG A 200 -11.62 -10.03 -3.68
CA ARG A 200 -12.48 -9.54 -2.60
C ARG A 200 -13.06 -10.69 -1.77
N GLN A 201 -13.58 -11.72 -2.43
CA GLN A 201 -14.18 -12.86 -1.73
C GLN A 201 -13.17 -13.55 -0.81
N GLU A 202 -11.96 -13.84 -1.31
CA GLU A 202 -10.94 -14.49 -0.50
C GLU A 202 -10.36 -13.58 0.58
N HIS A 203 -10.16 -12.30 0.25
CA HIS A 203 -9.74 -11.29 1.20
C HIS A 203 -10.72 -11.21 2.37
N ASP A 204 -12.02 -11.15 2.09
CA ASP A 204 -13.05 -11.04 3.13
C ASP A 204 -13.09 -12.30 4.00
N ILE A 205 -12.96 -13.49 3.41
CA ILE A 205 -12.86 -14.76 4.15
C ILE A 205 -11.63 -14.76 5.06
N PHE A 206 -10.47 -14.34 4.55
CA PHE A 206 -9.23 -14.26 5.32
C PHE A 206 -9.37 -13.29 6.50
N GLN A 207 -9.89 -12.09 6.25
CA GLN A 207 -10.06 -11.06 7.28
C GLN A 207 -11.13 -11.44 8.32
N GLN A 208 -12.18 -12.17 7.92
CA GLN A 208 -13.15 -12.74 8.87
C GLN A 208 -12.49 -13.74 9.82
N GLY A 209 -11.65 -14.65 9.29
CA GLY A 209 -10.87 -15.59 10.12
C GLY A 209 -9.94 -14.87 11.09
N LEU A 210 -9.25 -13.83 10.61
CA LEU A 210 -8.36 -13.00 11.41
C LEU A 210 -9.11 -12.29 12.55
N ARG A 211 -10.25 -11.67 12.26
CA ARG A 211 -11.10 -11.01 13.26
C ARG A 211 -11.63 -11.99 14.30
N ALA A 212 -12.09 -13.16 13.86
CA ALA A 212 -12.56 -14.20 14.77
C ALA A 212 -11.44 -14.66 15.72
N PHE A 213 -10.23 -14.87 15.22
CA PHE A 213 -9.08 -15.20 16.05
C PHE A 213 -8.75 -14.12 17.09
N TYR A 214 -8.71 -12.84 16.68
CA TYR A 214 -8.45 -11.75 17.62
C TYR A 214 -9.56 -11.62 18.66
N GLN A 215 -10.82 -11.83 18.27
CA GLN A 215 -11.94 -11.86 19.21
C GLN A 215 -11.78 -13.00 20.23
N GLU A 216 -11.40 -14.21 19.81
CA GLU A 216 -11.11 -15.31 20.72
C GLU A 216 -9.93 -15.00 21.65
N LEU A 217 -8.85 -14.43 21.11
CA LEU A 217 -7.65 -14.04 21.86
C LEU A 217 -7.98 -13.01 22.95
N TYR A 218 -8.68 -11.94 22.60
CA TYR A 218 -9.07 -10.87 23.54
C TYR A 218 -10.11 -11.31 24.56
N ASN A 219 -10.84 -12.40 24.28
CA ASN A 219 -11.75 -13.02 25.22
C ASN A 219 -11.06 -13.97 26.20
N LEU A 220 -9.77 -14.30 26.01
CA LEU A 220 -9.04 -15.12 26.97
C LEU A 220 -8.88 -14.37 28.31
N PRO A 221 -9.21 -15.00 29.45
CA PRO A 221 -8.96 -14.43 30.77
C PRO A 221 -7.48 -14.06 30.97
N GLU A 222 -6.57 -14.90 30.47
CA GLU A 222 -5.13 -14.64 30.49
C GLU A 222 -4.75 -13.35 29.76
N TYR A 223 -5.36 -13.08 28.60
CA TYR A 223 -5.05 -11.89 27.80
C TYR A 223 -5.48 -10.63 28.52
N ARG A 224 -6.74 -10.59 28.98
CA ARG A 224 -7.30 -9.44 29.71
C ARG A 224 -6.52 -9.15 31.00
N ALA A 225 -6.13 -10.19 31.73
CA ALA A 225 -5.32 -10.03 32.95
C ALA A 225 -3.93 -9.44 32.65
N LEU A 226 -3.24 -9.94 31.61
CA LEU A 226 -1.93 -9.40 31.24
C LEU A 226 -2.04 -7.97 30.68
N GLU A 227 -3.09 -7.68 29.91
CA GLU A 227 -3.38 -6.33 29.42
C GLU A 227 -3.57 -5.35 30.58
N ALA A 228 -4.39 -5.70 31.57
CA ALA A 228 -4.58 -4.89 32.76
C ALA A 228 -3.25 -4.67 33.50
N LEU A 229 -2.49 -5.74 33.79
CA LEU A 229 -1.19 -5.64 34.47
C LEU A 229 -0.17 -4.79 33.70
N SER A 230 -0.25 -4.77 32.37
CA SER A 230 0.64 -3.95 31.54
C SER A 230 0.47 -2.45 31.73
N ARG A 231 -0.63 -2.01 32.36
CA ARG A 231 -0.91 -0.62 32.73
C ARG A 231 -0.30 -0.20 34.08
N ILE A 232 0.43 -1.09 34.75
CA ILE A 232 1.19 -0.74 35.96
C ILE A 232 2.42 0.07 35.56
N GLU A 233 2.49 1.34 35.97
CA GLU A 233 3.48 2.29 35.43
C GLU A 233 4.93 1.98 35.86
N LEU A 234 5.15 1.57 37.11
CA LEU A 234 6.50 1.37 37.66
C LEU A 234 7.04 -0.06 37.52
N ILE A 235 6.24 -1.00 37.02
CA ILE A 235 6.61 -2.42 36.91
C ILE A 235 6.65 -2.83 35.44
N ASN A 236 7.86 -3.09 34.94
CA ASN A 236 8.08 -3.62 33.61
C ASN A 236 8.55 -5.07 33.69
N VAL A 237 7.95 -5.97 32.90
CA VAL A 237 8.36 -7.38 32.77
C VAL A 237 8.86 -7.68 31.36
N ALA A 238 9.60 -8.78 31.21
CA ALA A 238 10.12 -9.19 29.91
C ALA A 238 9.00 -9.79 29.03
N TYR A 239 8.15 -10.62 29.63
CA TYR A 239 7.02 -11.26 28.93
C TYR A 239 5.75 -10.41 28.99
N ASN A 240 5.79 -9.19 28.44
CA ASN A 240 4.59 -8.36 28.27
C ASN A 240 3.86 -8.69 26.95
N LEU A 241 2.86 -7.90 26.55
CA LEU A 241 2.09 -8.14 25.32
C LEU A 241 2.93 -8.00 24.03
N LYS A 242 4.04 -7.25 24.04
CA LYS A 242 4.86 -7.01 22.82
C LYS A 242 5.45 -8.29 22.21
N PRO A 243 6.17 -9.17 22.94
CA PRO A 243 6.68 -10.41 22.37
C PRO A 243 5.57 -11.37 21.90
N ILE A 244 4.41 -11.36 22.55
CA ILE A 244 3.26 -12.18 22.14
C ILE A 244 2.67 -11.65 20.84
N LYS A 245 2.48 -10.33 20.72
CA LYS A 245 2.05 -9.69 19.47
C LYS A 245 3.03 -10.00 18.34
N ARG A 246 4.34 -9.84 18.57
CA ARG A 246 5.38 -10.20 17.58
C ARG A 246 5.31 -11.66 17.14
N TYR A 247 5.01 -12.59 18.05
CA TYR A 247 4.82 -14.00 17.71
C TYR A 247 3.58 -14.19 16.82
N ILE A 248 2.46 -13.55 17.15
CA ILE A 248 1.22 -13.62 16.37
C ILE A 248 1.43 -13.02 14.96
N ASP A 249 2.08 -11.86 14.88
CA ASP A 249 2.36 -11.15 13.62
C ASP A 249 3.24 -11.96 12.64
N THR A 250 3.86 -13.07 13.07
CA THR A 250 4.59 -13.97 12.15
C THR A 250 3.68 -14.89 11.32
N PHE A 251 2.40 -15.03 11.68
CA PHE A 251 1.48 -15.98 11.06
C PHE A 251 0.62 -15.37 9.95
N PHE A 252 0.38 -14.07 10.00
CA PHE A 252 -0.49 -13.40 9.04
C PHE A 252 -0.19 -11.90 8.94
N PRO A 253 -0.51 -11.28 7.79
CA PRO A 253 -0.47 -9.83 7.60
C PRO A 253 -1.36 -9.06 8.59
N GLU A 254 -1.19 -7.73 8.62
CA GLU A 254 -1.99 -6.84 9.46
C GLU A 254 -3.48 -6.87 9.11
N GLU A 255 -4.33 -6.55 10.09
CA GLU A 255 -5.77 -6.40 9.87
C GLU A 255 -6.04 -5.29 8.84
N CYS A 256 -6.96 -5.55 7.93
CA CYS A 256 -7.33 -4.61 6.89
C CYS A 256 -8.30 -3.54 7.41
N TRP A 257 -7.92 -2.27 7.25
CA TRP A 257 -8.71 -1.08 7.59
C TRP A 257 -9.28 -0.34 6.37
N VAL A 258 -9.13 -0.91 5.17
CA VAL A 258 -9.64 -0.30 3.94
C VAL A 258 -11.17 -0.35 3.94
N THR A 259 -11.80 0.81 3.82
CA THR A 259 -13.26 0.96 3.84
C THR A 259 -13.89 0.67 2.48
N ASP A 260 -13.21 1.05 1.39
CA ASP A 260 -13.65 0.80 0.02
C ASP A 260 -12.58 0.01 -0.75
N LEU A 261 -12.65 -1.32 -0.61
CA LEU A 261 -11.75 -2.22 -1.32
C LEU A 261 -12.01 -2.21 -2.82
N GLU A 262 -13.25 -1.95 -3.26
CA GLU A 262 -13.62 -2.00 -4.67
C GLU A 262 -12.99 -0.85 -5.45
N GLU A 263 -13.05 0.38 -4.92
CA GLU A 263 -12.40 1.53 -5.51
C GLU A 263 -10.87 1.38 -5.53
N LEU A 264 -10.29 0.87 -4.43
CA LEU A 264 -8.85 0.59 -4.37
C LEU A 264 -8.42 -0.39 -5.47
N LEU A 265 -9.23 -1.43 -5.70
CA LEU A 265 -8.93 -2.49 -6.64
C LEU A 265 -9.04 -2.06 -8.12
N LYS A 266 -9.66 -0.92 -8.42
CA LYS A 266 -9.66 -0.35 -9.78
C LYS A 266 -8.26 0.07 -10.22
N ASN A 267 -7.47 0.62 -9.29
CA ASN A 267 -6.14 1.16 -9.57
C ASN A 267 -5.00 0.25 -9.09
N ASN A 268 -5.29 -0.67 -8.16
CA ASN A 268 -4.32 -1.58 -7.58
C ASN A 268 -4.80 -3.03 -7.69
N VAL A 269 -3.89 -3.97 -7.89
CA VAL A 269 -4.24 -5.39 -7.96
C VAL A 269 -4.42 -6.03 -6.59
N LYS A 270 -3.93 -5.38 -5.52
CA LYS A 270 -3.93 -5.90 -4.16
C LYS A 270 -4.15 -4.78 -3.14
N CYS A 271 -4.66 -5.18 -1.99
CA CYS A 271 -4.81 -4.32 -0.83
C CYS A 271 -3.46 -4.07 -0.15
N ASN A 272 -3.35 -2.90 0.49
CA ASN A 272 -2.16 -2.52 1.26
C ASN A 272 -1.99 -3.33 2.56
N CYS A 273 -2.99 -4.12 2.97
CA CYS A 273 -2.86 -5.01 4.13
C CYS A 273 -1.85 -6.14 3.92
N GLY A 274 -1.43 -6.42 2.68
CA GLY A 274 -0.44 -7.44 2.37
C GLY A 274 -1.02 -8.81 2.01
N PHE A 275 -2.35 -8.97 2.07
CA PHE A 275 -3.03 -10.17 1.57
C PHE A 275 -2.80 -10.40 0.08
N THR A 276 -2.62 -11.66 -0.30
CA THR A 276 -2.54 -12.13 -1.69
C THR A 276 -3.52 -13.29 -1.89
N ILE A 277 -4.10 -13.40 -3.10
CA ILE A 277 -4.95 -14.55 -3.46
C ILE A 277 -4.21 -15.85 -3.16
N GLY A 278 -4.93 -16.82 -2.59
CA GLY A 278 -4.38 -18.09 -2.12
C GLY A 278 -3.73 -18.07 -0.74
N ASP A 279 -3.60 -16.91 -0.08
CA ASP A 279 -3.23 -16.87 1.33
C ASP A 279 -4.32 -17.53 2.16
N THR A 280 -3.97 -18.61 2.86
CA THR A 280 -4.90 -19.30 3.77
C THR A 280 -4.69 -18.81 5.18
N PHE A 281 -5.78 -18.44 5.86
CA PHE A 281 -5.72 -18.06 7.26
C PHE A 281 -5.35 -19.29 8.12
N THR A 282 -4.12 -19.29 8.65
CA THR A 282 -3.64 -20.34 9.56
C THR A 282 -3.31 -19.72 10.92
N ALA A 283 -4.27 -19.75 11.83
CA ALA A 283 -4.09 -19.19 13.17
C ALA A 283 -3.10 -20.00 14.00
N PRO A 284 -2.23 -19.35 14.80
CA PRO A 284 -1.50 -20.04 15.85
C PRO A 284 -2.48 -20.58 16.88
N SER A 285 -2.24 -21.81 17.37
CA SER A 285 -3.08 -22.40 18.40
C SER A 285 -3.06 -21.54 19.67
N LEU A 286 -4.25 -21.18 20.19
CA LEU A 286 -4.38 -20.50 21.48
C LEU A 286 -3.75 -21.29 22.63
N ASN A 287 -3.63 -22.61 22.51
CA ASN A 287 -2.94 -23.45 23.50
C ASN A 287 -1.42 -23.20 23.55
N LYS A 288 -0.81 -22.66 22.48
CA LYS A 288 0.59 -22.20 22.48
C LYS A 288 0.72 -20.78 23.02
N ILE A 289 -0.30 -19.93 22.85
CA ILE A 289 -0.29 -18.54 23.32
C ILE A 289 -0.59 -18.45 24.83
N LYS A 290 -1.53 -19.24 25.35
CA LYS A 290 -1.92 -19.26 26.77
C LYS A 290 -0.72 -19.41 27.74
N PRO A 291 0.24 -20.34 27.53
CA PRO A 291 1.43 -20.43 28.39
C PRO A 291 2.29 -19.16 28.37
N MET A 292 2.43 -18.49 27.22
CA MET A 292 3.20 -17.24 27.11
C MET A 292 2.52 -16.11 27.90
N LEU A 293 1.19 -16.00 27.79
CA LEU A 293 0.40 -15.04 28.58
C LEU A 293 0.56 -15.30 30.08
N ARG A 294 0.40 -16.55 30.51
CA ARG A 294 0.54 -16.96 31.92
C ARG A 294 1.93 -16.67 32.47
N LYS A 295 2.98 -16.88 31.67
CA LYS A 295 4.36 -16.53 32.05
C LYS A 295 4.50 -15.03 32.33
N GLY A 296 3.94 -14.19 31.46
CA GLY A 296 3.90 -12.74 31.68
C GLY A 296 3.21 -12.34 32.97
N ILE A 297 2.04 -12.94 33.24
CA ILE A 297 1.28 -12.70 34.47
C ILE A 297 2.08 -13.12 35.71
N ALA A 298 2.71 -14.30 35.66
CA ALA A 298 3.56 -14.79 36.73
C ALA A 298 4.73 -13.83 37.03
N GLU A 299 5.40 -13.31 36.00
CA GLU A 299 6.48 -12.32 36.15
C GLU A 299 5.99 -11.02 36.79
N TYR A 300 4.78 -10.55 36.43
CA TYR A 300 4.19 -9.38 37.08
C TYR A 300 3.91 -9.63 38.56
N ILE A 301 3.28 -10.75 38.89
CA ILE A 301 3.00 -11.14 40.28
C ILE A 301 4.31 -11.26 41.08
N GLU A 302 5.32 -11.92 40.52
CA GLU A 302 6.63 -12.06 41.16
C GLU A 302 7.27 -10.69 41.44
N LYS A 303 7.20 -9.74 40.49
CA LYS A 303 7.71 -8.39 40.71
C LYS A 303 6.90 -7.63 41.76
N ILE A 304 5.58 -7.74 41.76
CA ILE A 304 4.71 -7.12 42.78
C ILE A 304 5.07 -7.66 44.18
N GLN A 305 5.31 -8.97 44.29
CA GLN A 305 5.65 -9.65 45.55
C GLN A 305 7.12 -9.53 45.96
N ASN A 306 7.99 -8.97 45.11
CA ASN A 306 9.41 -8.87 45.37
C ASN A 306 9.69 -7.96 46.58
N LYS A 307 10.77 -8.26 47.32
CA LYS A 307 11.30 -7.46 48.44
C LYS A 307 11.38 -5.95 48.17
N ARG A 308 11.56 -5.54 46.91
CA ARG A 308 11.59 -4.11 46.53
C ARG A 308 10.23 -3.42 46.71
N PHE A 309 9.13 -4.06 46.29
CA PHE A 309 7.80 -3.44 46.26
C PHE A 309 6.91 -3.90 47.41
N ARG A 310 7.18 -5.07 48.01
CA ARG A 310 6.39 -5.62 49.09
C ARG A 310 6.19 -4.64 50.27
N PRO A 311 7.23 -3.95 50.79
CA PRO A 311 7.05 -3.00 51.90
C PRO A 311 6.16 -1.80 51.53
N ILE A 312 6.18 -1.36 50.26
CA ILE A 312 5.33 -0.27 49.77
C ILE A 312 3.86 -0.69 49.83
N PHE A 313 3.55 -1.89 49.37
CA PHE A 313 2.20 -2.43 49.39
C PHE A 313 1.72 -2.75 50.80
N ASP A 314 2.57 -3.30 51.66
CA ASP A 314 2.24 -3.55 53.08
C ASP A 314 1.91 -2.23 53.82
N ASN A 315 2.66 -1.15 53.54
CA ASN A 315 2.38 0.18 54.09
C ASN A 315 1.01 0.72 53.61
N TYR A 316 0.73 0.64 52.30
CA TYR A 316 -0.54 1.05 51.74
C TYR A 316 -1.75 0.30 52.35
N LEU A 317 -1.61 -1.01 52.57
CA LEU A 317 -2.65 -1.86 53.17
C LEU A 317 -2.90 -1.56 54.66
N SER A 318 -1.93 -0.96 55.37
CA SER A 318 -2.13 -0.55 56.76
C SER A 318 -3.22 0.53 56.90
N TYR A 319 -3.38 1.36 55.87
CA TYR A 319 -4.38 2.42 55.78
C TYR A 319 -5.62 2.01 54.96
N ASN A 320 -5.50 0.98 54.12
CA ASN A 320 -6.55 0.50 53.21
C ASN A 320 -6.82 -1.00 53.44
N LYS A 321 -7.41 -1.35 54.58
CA LYS A 321 -7.53 -2.75 55.05
C LYS A 321 -8.40 -3.66 54.17
N ASP A 322 -9.38 -3.10 53.46
CA ASP A 322 -10.32 -3.82 52.59
C ASP A 322 -9.89 -3.83 51.11
N SER A 323 -8.66 -3.37 50.81
CA SER A 323 -8.11 -3.30 49.46
C SER A 323 -7.98 -4.69 48.81
N VAL A 324 -8.33 -4.78 47.53
CA VAL A 324 -8.21 -6.02 46.75
C VAL A 324 -6.76 -6.43 46.49
N LEU A 325 -5.81 -5.49 46.62
CA LEU A 325 -4.37 -5.72 46.54
C LEU A 325 -3.88 -6.82 47.49
N LYS A 326 -4.48 -6.96 48.67
CA LYS A 326 -4.11 -7.99 49.65
C LYS A 326 -4.12 -9.38 49.03
N ASN A 327 -5.08 -9.65 48.16
CA ASN A 327 -5.21 -10.96 47.51
C ASN A 327 -3.99 -11.25 46.62
N VAL A 328 -3.49 -10.26 45.88
CA VAL A 328 -2.35 -10.43 44.97
C VAL A 328 -1.05 -10.71 45.72
N LEU A 329 -0.88 -10.08 46.87
CA LEU A 329 0.28 -10.27 47.72
C LEU A 329 0.39 -11.71 48.25
N ASP A 330 -0.72 -12.43 48.35
CA ASP A 330 -0.77 -13.81 48.82
C ASP A 330 -0.94 -14.83 47.67
N PHE A 331 -0.92 -14.38 46.41
CA PHE A 331 -1.03 -15.28 45.27
C PHE A 331 0.18 -16.21 45.16
N ARG A 332 -0.12 -17.49 45.09
CA ARG A 332 0.86 -18.53 44.76
C ARG A 332 1.16 -18.49 43.26
N ILE A 333 2.42 -18.24 42.91
CA ILE A 333 2.88 -18.14 41.52
C ILE A 333 2.65 -19.45 40.76
N ASP A 334 2.73 -20.61 41.42
CA ASP A 334 2.40 -21.92 40.85
C ASP A 334 0.90 -22.12 40.57
N LYS A 335 0.03 -21.24 41.10
CA LYS A 335 -1.44 -21.31 40.96
C LYS A 335 -2.04 -20.16 40.13
N VAL A 336 -1.27 -19.56 39.22
CA VAL A 336 -1.70 -18.45 38.34
C VAL A 336 -3.07 -18.70 37.69
N ASN A 337 -3.38 -19.92 37.26
CA ASN A 337 -4.68 -20.25 36.65
C ASN A 337 -5.89 -19.91 37.53
N SER A 338 -5.76 -20.13 38.84
CA SER A 338 -6.85 -19.87 39.79
C SER A 338 -6.97 -18.39 40.18
N THR A 339 -5.91 -17.61 39.97
CA THR A 339 -5.80 -16.22 40.42
C THR A 339 -6.09 -15.20 39.32
N ILE A 340 -5.99 -15.58 38.05
CA ILE A 340 -6.26 -14.73 36.87
C ILE A 340 -7.58 -13.97 36.96
N LYS A 341 -8.65 -14.62 37.44
CA LYS A 341 -9.98 -14.01 37.54
C LYS A 341 -10.07 -12.79 38.47
N TYR A 342 -9.08 -12.61 39.34
CA TYR A 342 -9.02 -11.48 40.27
C TYR A 342 -8.16 -10.32 39.74
N ILE A 343 -7.51 -10.49 38.59
CA ILE A 343 -6.69 -9.45 37.96
C ILE A 343 -7.58 -8.63 37.03
N ASN A 344 -7.94 -7.43 37.48
CA ASN A 344 -8.80 -6.49 36.76
C ASN A 344 -8.28 -5.05 36.88
N GLU A 345 -8.96 -4.10 36.23
CA GLU A 345 -8.59 -2.68 36.24
C GLU A 345 -8.63 -2.06 37.64
N ASP A 346 -9.55 -2.48 38.51
CA ASP A 346 -9.65 -1.96 39.87
C ASP A 346 -8.41 -2.31 40.70
N LEU A 347 -7.95 -3.56 40.58
CA LEU A 347 -6.70 -4.00 41.20
C LEU A 347 -5.50 -3.20 40.69
N VAL A 348 -5.40 -3.01 39.37
CA VAL A 348 -4.28 -2.26 38.76
C VAL A 348 -4.28 -0.80 39.22
N ARG A 349 -5.46 -0.19 39.34
CA ARG A 349 -5.61 1.15 39.92
C ARG A 349 -5.13 1.21 41.36
N GLU A 350 -5.47 0.22 42.19
CA GLU A 350 -4.95 0.15 43.57
C GLU A 350 -3.43 -0.05 43.62
N ILE A 351 -2.86 -0.89 42.74
CA ILE A 351 -1.41 -1.06 42.62
C ILE A 351 -0.74 0.27 42.26
N ASN A 352 -1.22 0.96 41.22
CA ASN A 352 -0.68 2.25 40.81
C ASN A 352 -0.83 3.31 41.91
N ASN A 353 -1.96 3.33 42.64
CA ASN A 353 -2.16 4.22 43.78
C ASN A 353 -1.18 3.93 44.93
N ALA A 354 -0.93 2.66 45.25
CA ALA A 354 0.05 2.30 46.27
C ALA A 354 1.47 2.73 45.87
N LEU A 355 1.80 2.55 44.59
CA LEU A 355 3.09 2.93 44.00
C LEU A 355 3.27 4.45 43.86
N SER A 356 2.22 5.21 43.59
CA SER A 356 2.26 6.67 43.44
C SER A 356 2.18 7.41 44.77
N ASN A 357 1.47 6.85 45.75
CA ASN A 357 1.44 7.35 47.12
C ASN A 357 2.69 6.99 47.92
N THR A 358 3.75 6.48 47.28
CA THR A 358 5.04 6.26 47.93
C THR A 358 6.15 7.08 47.28
N TYR A 359 6.78 7.93 48.09
CA TYR A 359 7.99 8.68 47.75
C TYR A 359 9.19 7.94 48.36
N PRO A 360 9.87 7.05 47.61
CA PRO A 360 10.99 6.28 48.13
C PRO A 360 12.21 7.18 48.34
N LEU A 361 12.60 7.37 49.60
CA LEU A 361 13.78 8.11 50.00
C LEU A 361 14.89 7.12 50.38
N LYS A 362 15.94 7.04 49.55
CA LYS A 362 17.15 6.29 49.89
C LYS A 362 17.94 7.06 50.94
N ILE A 363 18.22 6.44 52.07
CA ILE A 363 19.10 6.99 53.11
C ILE A 363 20.16 5.93 53.39
N SER A 364 21.42 6.25 53.13
CA SER A 364 22.53 5.34 53.45
C SER A 364 22.89 5.42 54.93
N LEU A 365 23.42 4.34 55.50
CA LEU A 365 23.98 4.38 56.86
C LEU A 365 25.12 5.41 56.96
N ALA A 366 25.89 5.60 55.89
CA ALA A 366 26.93 6.63 55.82
C ALA A 366 26.39 8.07 55.91
N GLU A 367 25.12 8.32 55.58
CA GLU A 367 24.47 9.62 55.78
C GLU A 367 23.96 9.78 57.22
N ILE A 368 23.65 8.68 57.90
CA ILE A 368 23.12 8.69 59.27
C ILE A 368 24.27 8.74 60.28
N ILE A 369 25.29 7.88 60.13
CA ILE A 369 26.40 7.67 61.07
C ILE A 369 27.11 8.98 61.47
N PRO A 370 27.49 9.89 60.56
CA PRO A 370 28.19 11.12 60.93
C PRO A 370 27.35 12.06 61.80
N ASN A 371 26.03 11.90 61.80
CA ASN A 371 25.10 12.74 62.55
C ASN A 371 24.74 12.12 63.91
N ILE A 372 25.12 10.87 64.19
CA ILE A 372 24.99 10.26 65.51
C ILE A 372 26.24 10.63 66.31
N THR A 373 26.16 11.71 67.08
CA THR A 373 27.26 12.17 67.94
C THR A 373 26.89 11.99 69.41
N GLY A 374 27.52 11.03 70.09
CA GLY A 374 27.29 10.79 71.51
C GLY A 374 27.86 9.47 72.00
N ILE A 375 28.13 9.38 73.30
CA ILE A 375 28.44 8.12 73.98
C ILE A 375 27.18 7.73 74.75
N TYR A 376 26.57 6.61 74.36
CA TYR A 376 25.37 6.10 74.99
C TYR A 376 25.74 4.89 75.82
N SER A 377 25.41 4.91 77.12
CA SER A 377 25.46 3.69 77.92
C SER A 377 24.32 2.74 77.51
N ILE A 378 24.46 1.45 77.81
CA ILE A 378 23.47 0.43 77.44
C ILE A 378 22.07 0.74 78.01
N ASN A 379 21.99 1.44 79.15
CA ASN A 379 20.74 1.84 79.80
C ASN A 379 20.09 3.07 79.12
N GLN A 380 20.73 3.65 78.12
CA GLN A 380 20.31 4.85 77.40
C GLN A 380 19.94 4.57 75.93
N LEU A 381 19.66 3.33 75.55
CA LEU A 381 19.25 2.96 74.19
C LEU A 381 18.01 3.74 73.70
N ASN A 382 17.11 4.12 74.62
CA ASN A 382 15.96 4.96 74.29
C ASN A 382 16.37 6.36 73.80
N LEU A 383 17.44 6.94 74.35
CA LEU A 383 17.98 8.23 73.91
C LEU A 383 18.62 8.12 72.53
N LEU A 384 19.36 7.03 72.26
CA LEU A 384 19.91 6.75 70.93
C LEU A 384 18.81 6.61 69.87
N ALA A 385 17.70 5.94 70.18
CA ALA A 385 16.56 5.80 69.28
C ALA A 385 15.89 7.15 68.97
N GLN A 386 15.73 8.01 69.99
CA GLN A 386 15.18 9.36 69.82
C GLN A 386 16.07 10.27 68.96
N ASP A 387 17.39 10.21 69.18
CA ASP A 387 18.35 10.98 68.37
C ASP A 387 18.33 10.50 66.92
N LEU A 388 18.36 9.18 66.68
CA LEU A 388 18.20 8.58 65.35
C LEU A 388 16.92 9.06 64.64
N GLU A 389 15.78 9.02 65.33
CA GLU A 389 14.50 9.48 64.78
C GLU A 389 14.55 10.97 64.38
N LYS A 390 15.12 11.81 65.25
CA LYS A 390 15.28 13.25 65.01
C LYS A 390 16.15 13.51 63.77
N TYR A 391 17.29 12.85 63.65
CA TYR A 391 18.21 13.05 62.52
C TYR A 391 17.64 12.52 61.21
N ILE A 392 16.98 11.37 61.23
CA ILE A 392 16.29 10.82 60.05
C ILE A 392 15.21 11.80 59.57
N LYS A 393 14.41 12.40 60.47
CA LYS A 393 13.42 13.43 60.10
C LYS A 393 14.06 14.67 59.46
N ILE A 394 15.24 15.10 59.93
CA ILE A 394 15.98 16.22 59.33
C ILE A 394 16.51 15.86 57.94
N LEU A 395 17.09 14.67 57.77
CA LEU A 395 17.56 14.15 56.48
C LEU A 395 16.42 14.07 55.46
N VAL A 396 15.27 13.53 55.88
CA VAL A 396 14.05 13.49 55.06
C VAL A 396 13.61 14.89 54.65
N ARG A 397 13.55 15.85 55.59
CA ARG A 397 13.25 17.27 55.28
C ARG A 397 14.19 17.86 54.25
N LYS A 398 15.50 17.65 54.43
CA LYS A 398 16.54 18.18 53.55
C LYS A 398 16.43 17.59 52.14
N LYS A 399 16.16 16.29 52.03
CA LYS A 399 15.97 15.63 50.72
C LYS A 399 14.65 15.98 50.04
N LEU A 400 13.67 16.49 50.79
CA LEU A 400 12.38 16.96 50.26
C LEU A 400 12.33 18.48 50.04
N GLN A 401 13.40 19.23 50.34
CA GLN A 401 13.45 20.65 50.04
C GLN A 401 13.32 20.87 48.52
N GLY A 402 12.35 21.70 48.12
CA GLY A 402 12.03 22.00 46.72
C GLY A 402 11.02 21.05 46.08
N VAL A 403 10.52 20.03 46.80
CA VAL A 403 9.47 19.13 46.31
C VAL A 403 8.14 19.54 46.96
N GLU A 404 7.31 20.29 46.24
CA GLU A 404 6.00 20.69 46.75
C GLU A 404 5.02 19.49 46.80
N LYS A 405 4.25 19.41 47.90
CA LYS A 405 3.10 18.48 48.11
C LYS A 405 3.39 17.00 48.41
N VAL A 406 4.55 16.63 48.96
CA VAL A 406 4.74 15.27 49.51
C VAL A 406 4.26 15.21 50.96
N LYS A 407 3.21 14.43 51.25
CA LYS A 407 2.78 14.17 52.63
C LYS A 407 3.78 13.23 53.31
N TYR A 408 4.09 13.46 54.59
CA TYR A 408 5.08 12.64 55.31
C TYR A 408 4.72 11.16 55.40
N GLU A 409 3.42 10.86 55.49
CA GLU A 409 2.86 9.50 55.50
C GLU A 409 3.12 8.71 54.20
N ASN A 410 3.42 9.42 53.11
CA ASN A 410 3.73 8.84 51.81
C ASN A 410 5.24 8.57 51.63
N ILE A 411 6.08 8.89 52.62
CA ILE A 411 7.54 8.71 52.50
C ILE A 411 7.92 7.31 52.98
N VAL A 412 8.56 6.54 52.10
CA VAL A 412 9.15 5.25 52.45
C VAL A 412 10.66 5.38 52.48
N ILE A 413 11.26 5.16 53.64
CA ILE A 413 12.71 5.21 53.80
C ILE A 413 13.30 3.85 53.45
N ASN A 414 14.16 3.82 52.43
CA ASN A 414 14.94 2.64 52.08
C ASN A 414 16.35 2.81 52.63
N LEU A 415 16.66 2.06 53.70
CA LEU A 415 17.98 2.03 54.31
C LEU A 415 18.92 1.18 53.45
N VAL A 416 19.96 1.81 52.92
CA VAL A 416 21.00 1.16 52.11
C VAL A 416 22.26 1.04 52.96
N VAL A 417 22.81 -0.18 53.06
CA VAL A 417 24.05 -0.46 53.81
C VAL A 417 25.26 -0.08 52.97
#